data_AF-A0A524KYT7-F1
#
_entry.id   AF-A0A524KYT7-F1
#
_cell.length_a   1.000
_cell.length_b   1.000
_cell.length_c   1.000
_cell.angle_alpha   90.00
_cell.angle_beta   90.00
_cell.angle_gamma   90.00
#
_symmetry.space_group_name_H-M   'P 1'
#
loop_
_entity.id
_entity.type
_entity.pdbx_description
1 polymer ?
#
loop_
_entity_poly.entity_id
_entity_poly.type
_entity_poly.pdbx_seq_one_letter_code
_entity_poly.pdbx_strand_id
1 'polypeptide(L)'
;MIKLDKFTIKAQEAIGEAQQIASGYNHQEIKNEHLLLALMNQKDGVVPSILQKLEVSPEELKVKLERVLEKIPQVHGGGEEQQYIGNELNHILNTAQQEAQKVKDEYVST
;
A
#
# COMPACT_ATOMS: atom_id res chain seq x y z
N MET A 1 -10.49 11.34 -7.09
CA MET A 1 -9.02 11.49 -7.13
C MET A 1 -8.56 11.60 -5.69
N ILE A 2 -7.58 10.79 -5.29
CA ILE A 2 -7.06 10.78 -3.91
C ILE A 2 -6.43 12.14 -3.60
N LYS A 3 -6.69 12.64 -2.40
CA LYS A 3 -6.09 13.85 -1.86
C LYS A 3 -4.96 13.45 -0.91
N LEU A 4 -3.73 13.35 -1.42
CA LEU A 4 -2.57 12.89 -0.64
C LEU A 4 -2.30 13.78 0.58
N ASP A 5 -2.67 15.06 0.52
CA ASP A 5 -2.64 16.01 1.64
C ASP A 5 -3.57 15.63 2.81
N LYS A 6 -4.45 14.64 2.64
CA LYS A 6 -5.30 14.06 3.70
C LYS A 6 -4.71 12.84 4.39
N PHE A 7 -3.45 12.51 4.11
CA PHE A 7 -2.72 11.40 4.73
C PHE A 7 -1.58 11.96 5.58
N THR A 8 -1.24 11.26 6.66
CA THR A 8 -0.04 11.59 7.43
C THR A 8 1.22 11.37 6.59
N ILE A 9 2.35 11.95 7.01
CA ILE A 9 3.63 11.79 6.30
C ILE A 9 3.98 10.30 6.13
N LYS A 10 3.85 9.48 7.19
CA LYS A 10 4.08 8.03 7.10
C LYS A 10 3.14 7.34 6.12
N ALA A 11 1.88 7.74 6.04
CA ALA A 11 0.94 7.14 5.10
C ALA A 11 1.25 7.57 3.65
N GLN A 12 1.68 8.81 3.43
CA GLN A 12 2.16 9.26 2.12
C GLN A 12 3.44 8.51 1.70
N GLU A 13 4.37 8.32 2.62
CA GLU A 13 5.58 7.50 2.40
C GLU A 13 5.22 6.07 2.00
N ALA A 14 4.26 5.44 2.69
CA ALA A 14 3.80 4.09 2.35
C ALA A 14 3.15 4.02 0.95
N ILE A 15 2.40 5.04 0.54
CA ILE A 15 1.83 5.11 -0.82
C ILE A 15 2.94 5.30 -1.87
N GLY A 16 3.95 6.12 -1.59
CA GLY A 16 5.12 6.28 -2.46
C GLY A 16 5.94 5.00 -2.59
N GLU A 17 6.20 4.32 -1.48
CA GLU A 17 6.87 3.01 -1.48
C GLU A 17 6.05 1.97 -2.25
N ALA A 18 4.71 1.97 -2.14
CA ALA A 18 3.86 1.08 -2.92
C ALA A 18 4.03 1.29 -4.45
N GLN A 19 4.20 2.54 -4.89
CA GLN A 19 4.52 2.84 -6.29
C GLN A 19 5.90 2.30 -6.67
N GLN A 20 6.91 2.47 -5.82
CA GLN A 20 8.26 1.93 -6.06
C GLN A 20 8.28 0.40 -6.13
N ILE A 21 7.54 -0.27 -5.24
CA ILE A 21 7.37 -1.73 -5.28
C ILE A 21 6.72 -2.13 -6.60
N ALA A 22 5.62 -1.49 -7.00
CA ALA A 22 4.97 -1.78 -8.28
C ALA A 22 5.94 -1.59 -9.46
N SER A 23 6.78 -0.56 -9.43
CA SER A 23 7.81 -0.32 -10.45
C SER A 23 8.85 -1.46 -10.47
N GLY A 24 9.34 -1.88 -9.31
CA GLY A 24 10.31 -2.98 -9.18
C GLY A 24 9.79 -4.33 -9.71
N TYR A 25 8.48 -4.57 -9.66
CA TYR A 25 7.84 -5.75 -10.25
C TYR A 25 7.41 -5.56 -11.71
N ASN A 26 7.66 -4.41 -12.33
CA ASN A 26 7.15 -4.04 -13.66
C ASN A 26 5.61 -4.11 -13.75
N HIS A 27 4.92 -3.71 -12.69
CA HIS A 27 3.47 -3.61 -12.67
C HIS A 27 3.02 -2.20 -13.05
N GLN A 28 2.15 -2.12 -14.06
CA GLN A 28 1.57 -0.84 -14.49
C GLN A 28 0.48 -0.33 -13.53
N GLU A 29 -0.24 -1.24 -12.87
CA GLU A 29 -1.29 -0.91 -11.91
C GLU A 29 -0.77 -1.06 -10.47
N ILE A 30 -0.85 0.02 -9.69
CA ILE A 30 -0.54 0.01 -8.26
C ILE A 30 -1.76 -0.57 -7.53
N LYS A 31 -1.58 -1.76 -6.96
CA LYS A 31 -2.60 -2.54 -6.25
C LYS A 31 -2.40 -2.59 -4.73
N ASN A 32 -3.41 -3.11 -4.04
CA ASN A 32 -3.45 -3.29 -2.59
C ASN A 32 -2.24 -4.05 -2.04
N GLU A 33 -1.78 -5.05 -2.79
CA GLU A 33 -0.65 -5.90 -2.40
C GLU A 33 0.65 -5.09 -2.27
N HIS A 34 0.86 -4.10 -3.13
CA HIS A 34 2.02 -3.21 -3.04
C HIS A 34 1.93 -2.31 -1.81
N LEU A 35 0.75 -1.75 -1.54
CA LEU A 35 0.55 -0.93 -0.35
C LEU A 35 0.72 -1.73 0.94
N LEU A 36 0.19 -2.95 0.99
CA LEU A 36 0.37 -3.83 2.15
C LEU A 36 1.85 -4.16 2.37
N LEU A 37 2.59 -4.49 1.30
CA LEU A 37 4.01 -4.77 1.40
C LEU A 37 4.80 -3.54 1.86
N ALA A 38 4.48 -2.35 1.35
CA ALA A 38 5.06 -1.09 1.79
C ALA A 38 4.81 -0.84 3.29
N LEU A 39 3.57 -1.01 3.76
CA LEU A 39 3.20 -0.85 5.17
C LEU A 39 3.90 -1.86 6.08
N MET A 40 4.07 -3.10 5.62
CA MET A 40 4.82 -4.14 6.35
C MET A 40 6.32 -3.86 6.41
N ASN A 41 6.88 -3.21 5.38
CA ASN A 41 8.30 -2.84 5.30
C ASN A 41 8.62 -1.52 6.01
N GLN A 42 7.60 -0.72 6.36
CA GLN A 42 7.79 0.59 6.95
C GLN A 42 8.50 0.49 8.30
N LYS A 43 9.65 1.16 8.41
CA LYS A 43 10.41 1.25 9.66
C LYS A 43 9.57 1.96 10.73
N ASP A 44 9.55 1.39 11.93
CA ASP A 44 8.74 1.88 13.06
C ASP A 44 7.24 2.01 12.69
N GLY A 45 6.78 1.17 11.76
CA GLY A 45 5.38 1.06 11.35
C GLY A 45 4.56 0.20 12.32
N VAL A 46 3.25 0.45 12.40
CA VAL A 46 2.35 -0.24 13.33
C VAL A 46 1.87 -1.60 12.80
N VAL A 47 1.88 -1.80 11.47
CA VAL A 47 1.31 -2.98 10.81
C VAL A 47 1.93 -4.30 11.27
N PRO A 48 3.27 -4.47 11.35
CA PRO A 48 3.86 -5.71 11.87
C PRO A 48 3.41 -6.04 13.29
N SER A 49 3.28 -5.03 14.16
CA SER A 49 2.81 -5.22 15.54
C SER A 49 1.33 -5.61 15.60
N ILE A 50 0.49 -5.07 14.70
CA ILE A 50 -0.92 -5.46 14.60
C ILE A 50 -1.04 -6.92 14.14
N LEU A 51 -0.28 -7.31 13.12
CA LEU A 51 -0.27 -8.70 12.63
C LEU A 51 0.15 -9.69 13.72
N GLN A 52 1.20 -9.38 14.47
CA GLN A 52 1.64 -10.21 15.60
C GLN A 52 0.57 -10.35 16.69
N LYS A 53 -0.15 -9.26 17.01
CA LYS A 53 -1.28 -9.30 17.96
C LYS A 53 -2.46 -10.14 17.45
N LEU A 54 -2.60 -10.27 16.13
CA LEU A 54 -3.58 -11.14 15.48
C LEU A 54 -3.05 -12.58 15.29
N GLU A 55 -1.91 -12.93 15.88
CA GLU A 55 -1.25 -14.23 15.75
C GLU A 55 -0.89 -14.59 14.29
N VAL A 56 -0.68 -13.56 13.46
CA VAL A 56 -0.21 -13.70 12.08
C VAL A 56 1.29 -13.39 12.06
N SER A 57 2.12 -14.32 11.58
CA SER A 57 3.55 -14.05 11.34
C SER A 57 3.71 -13.03 10.20
N PRO A 58 4.29 -11.85 10.47
CA PRO A 58 4.57 -10.86 9.43
C PRO A 58 5.51 -11.41 8.36
N GLU A 59 6.51 -12.22 8.75
CA GLU A 59 7.49 -12.81 7.84
C GLU A 59 6.82 -13.79 6.87
N GLU A 60 5.97 -14.69 7.37
CA GLU A 60 5.24 -15.63 6.50
C GLU A 60 4.26 -14.91 5.58
N LEU A 61 3.56 -13.89 6.09
CA LEU A 61 2.64 -13.10 5.28
C LEU A 61 3.38 -12.35 4.17
N LYS A 62 4.55 -11.78 4.48
CA LYS A 62 5.39 -11.10 3.49
C LYS A 62 5.79 -12.04 2.35
N VAL A 63 6.27 -13.24 2.67
CA VAL A 63 6.62 -14.25 1.65
C VAL A 63 5.41 -14.64 0.80
N LYS A 64 4.23 -14.80 1.41
CA LYS A 64 3.00 -15.09 0.67
C LYS A 64 2.62 -13.94 -0.26
N LEU A 65 2.78 -12.70 0.21
CA LEU A 65 2.46 -11.49 -0.54
C LEU A 65 3.40 -11.29 -1.73
N GLU A 66 4.70 -11.48 -1.54
CA GLU A 66 5.69 -11.45 -2.62
C GLU A 66 5.37 -12.48 -3.71
N ARG A 67 4.95 -13.70 -3.34
CA ARG A 67 4.48 -14.72 -4.30
C ARG A 67 3.19 -14.34 -5.04
N VAL A 68 2.34 -13.50 -4.46
CA VAL A 68 1.16 -12.97 -5.16
C VAL A 68 1.60 -11.92 -6.16
N LEU A 69 2.49 -11.02 -5.77
CA LEU A 69 3.07 -10.00 -6.65
C LEU A 69 3.77 -10.63 -7.85
N GLU A 70 4.57 -11.67 -7.67
CA GLU A 70 5.23 -12.40 -8.77
C GLU A 70 4.28 -12.98 -9.82
N LYS A 71 2.99 -13.19 -9.49
CA LYS A 71 1.99 -13.75 -10.40
C LYS A 71 1.21 -12.68 -11.18
N ILE A 72 1.35 -11.41 -10.82
CA ILE A 72 0.69 -10.32 -11.53
C ILE A 72 1.39 -10.13 -12.90
N PRO A 73 0.65 -9.89 -13.99
CA PRO A 73 1.24 -9.66 -15.29
C PRO A 73 2.19 -8.45 -15.30
N GLN A 74 3.39 -8.67 -15.84
CA GLN A 74 4.42 -7.65 -15.99
C GLN A 74 4.26 -6.94 -17.34
N VAL A 75 4.37 -5.61 -17.33
CA VAL A 75 4.30 -4.77 -18.53
C VAL A 75 5.68 -4.18 -18.79
N HIS A 76 6.25 -4.53 -19.95
CA HIS A 76 7.56 -4.02 -20.37
C HIS A 76 7.37 -2.94 -21.43
N GLY A 77 8.16 -1.85 -21.34
CA GLY A 77 8.13 -0.75 -22.31
C GLY A 77 7.23 0.43 -21.95
N GLY A 78 6.55 0.39 -20.79
CA GLY A 78 5.97 1.56 -20.14
C GLY A 78 6.90 2.07 -19.03
N GLY A 79 7.25 3.35 -19.04
CA GLY A 79 8.01 3.96 -17.94
C GLY A 79 7.15 4.13 -16.67
N GLU A 80 7.79 4.46 -15.55
CA GLU A 80 7.10 4.75 -14.27
C GLU A 80 5.96 5.78 -14.41
N GLU A 81 6.10 6.70 -15.38
CA GLU A 81 5.08 7.72 -15.72
C GLU A 81 3.74 7.15 -16.20
N GLN A 82 3.71 5.88 -16.60
CA GLN A 82 2.49 5.19 -17.04
C GLN A 82 1.81 4.40 -15.91
N GLN A 83 2.38 4.41 -14.70
CA GLN A 83 1.77 3.76 -13.56
C GLN A 83 0.53 4.52 -13.09
N TYR A 84 -0.49 3.78 -12.68
CA TYR A 84 -1.71 4.35 -12.14
C TYR A 84 -2.22 3.55 -10.94
N ILE A 85 -2.91 4.24 -10.03
CA ILE A 85 -3.57 3.59 -8.89
C ILE A 85 -4.76 2.79 -9.39
N GLY A 86 -4.77 1.49 -9.06
CA GLY A 86 -5.86 0.59 -9.40
C GLY A 86 -7.18 0.98 -8.73
N ASN A 87 -8.30 0.57 -9.34
CA ASN A 87 -9.63 0.95 -8.84
C ASN A 87 -9.88 0.47 -7.41
N GLU A 88 -9.43 -0.74 -7.08
CA GLU A 88 -9.57 -1.31 -5.72
C GLU A 88 -8.76 -0.52 -4.69
N LEU A 89 -7.50 -0.19 -5.02
CA LEU A 89 -6.65 0.60 -4.13
C LEU A 89 -7.22 2.01 -3.93
N ASN A 90 -7.69 2.63 -5.00
CA ASN A 90 -8.38 3.92 -4.91
C ASN A 90 -9.62 3.84 -4.02
N HIS A 91 -10.41 2.76 -4.12
CA HIS A 91 -11.54 2.53 -3.22
C HIS A 91 -11.09 2.42 -1.76
N ILE A 92 -10.07 1.61 -1.45
CA ILE A 92 -9.54 1.46 -0.09
C ILE A 92 -9.05 2.80 0.48
N LEU A 93 -8.30 3.60 -0.31
CA LEU A 93 -7.78 4.89 0.14
C LEU A 93 -8.90 5.92 0.40
N ASN A 94 -10.01 5.85 -0.34
CA ASN A 94 -11.19 6.67 -0.07
C ASN A 94 -11.93 6.19 1.19
N THR A 95 -12.06 4.87 1.38
CA THR A 95 -12.65 4.29 2.59
C THR A 95 -11.84 4.65 3.83
N ALA A 96 -10.51 4.60 3.76
CA ALA A 96 -9.63 5.00 4.86
C ALA A 96 -9.85 6.48 5.27
N GLN A 97 -10.07 7.39 4.31
CA GLN A 97 -10.45 8.78 4.61
C GLN A 97 -11.80 8.89 5.30
N GLN A 98 -12.78 8.06 4.93
CA GLN A 98 -14.08 8.02 5.61
C GLN A 98 -13.95 7.50 7.04
N GLU A 99 -13.12 6.49 7.28
CA GLU A 99 -12.85 5.97 8.62
C GLU A 99 -12.17 7.01 9.52
N ALA A 100 -11.16 7.73 9.00
CA ALA A 100 -10.51 8.83 9.73
C ALA A 100 -11.54 9.91 10.15
N GLN A 101 -12.47 10.27 9.27
CA GLN A 101 -13.53 11.22 9.60
C GLN A 101 -14.46 10.70 10.70
N LYS A 102 -14.80 9.40 10.71
CA LYS A 102 -15.65 8.79 11.75
C LYS A 102 -15.01 8.85 13.13
N VAL A 103 -13.68 8.68 13.21
CA VAL A 103 -12.93 8.81 14.46
C VAL A 103 -12.51 10.25 14.77
N LYS A 104 -12.92 11.21 13.93
CA LYS A 104 -12.62 12.66 14.04
C LYS A 104 -11.14 13.01 13.87
N ASP A 105 -10.39 12.16 13.18
CA ASP A 105 -9.01 12.44 12.80
C ASP A 105 -8.97 13.31 11.54
N GLU A 106 -8.02 14.26 11.52
CA GLU A 106 -7.82 15.18 10.39
C GLU A 106 -7.11 14.51 9.20
N TYR A 107 -6.30 13.48 9.48
CA TYR A 107 -5.46 12.78 8.51
C TYR A 107 -5.62 11.27 8.65
N VAL A 108 -5.52 10.56 7.53
CA VAL A 108 -5.42 9.10 7.50
C VAL A 108 -4.01 8.68 7.91
N SER A 109 -3.91 7.84 8.95
CA SER A 109 -2.66 7.21 9.39
C SER A 109 -2.50 5.79 8.83
N THR A 110 -1.27 5.28 8.86
CA THR A 110 -0.92 3.85 8.68
C THR A 110 -1.37 3.01 9.85
#